data_AF-A0A958QCP0-F1
#
_entry.id   AF-A0A958QCP0-F1
#
_cell.length_a   1.000
_cell.length_b   1.000
_cell.length_c   1.000
_cell.angle_alpha   90.00
_cell.angle_beta   90.00
_cell.angle_gamma   90.00
#
_symmetry.space_group_name_H-M   'P 1'
#
loop_
_entity.id
_entity.type
_entity.pdbx_description
1 polymer ?
#
loop_
_entity_poly.entity_id
_entity_poly.type
_entity_poly.pdbx_seq_one_letter_code
_entity_poly.pdbx_strand_id
1 'polypeptide(L)'
;MTTHMVEATHTPGKATVEYTNHRVAIIRLGAPGESVVTLDRTRIDSLKAIVEELKTRPPKGVVIIGPNEDMFTAGADIRAIKEISDPTVGEKIAREGQHIFDDIEALPCITVSAVSGACVGGGCEMALACDYRIISDSPRSVIGLPETKLGIVPGFGGSQRLPRLIGLPAALDIILSGKTLRPKKALKVGLVDKVVKFEQLEQTAREIASGSLKIKRSRPGFVARLLTNTGFGRTIVKSKTEKVLMKKTKGFYPAPPAALEATLYGLERGIKEGLKNEAKALGRMIVTPECKALVNLFFLTEEVKGLGKAARKEVASTYGLVIGAGTMGAGIAGLLSQNKCNVILKDRTDADLEKGVGHIKRDLSKVKHLSEA
;
A
#
# COMPACT_ATOMS: atom_id res chain seq x y z
N MET A 1 -0.43 -5.87 -39.48
CA MET A 1 0.86 -6.46 -39.08
C MET A 1 0.63 -7.18 -37.77
N THR A 2 0.68 -8.49 -37.84
CA THR A 2 0.22 -9.47 -36.85
C THR A 2 1.14 -9.47 -35.63
N THR A 3 0.56 -9.26 -34.46
CA THR A 3 1.24 -9.24 -33.16
C THR A 3 1.70 -10.65 -32.80
N HIS A 4 3.00 -10.91 -32.79
CA HIS A 4 3.52 -12.09 -32.09
C HIS A 4 3.56 -11.78 -30.59
N MET A 5 2.40 -11.91 -29.93
CA MET A 5 2.41 -12.14 -28.49
C MET A 5 2.85 -13.58 -28.28
N VAL A 6 4.04 -13.78 -27.73
CA VAL A 6 4.40 -15.08 -27.16
C VAL A 6 3.46 -15.27 -25.97
N GLU A 7 2.58 -16.27 -26.03
CA GLU A 7 1.71 -16.65 -24.91
C GLU A 7 2.61 -17.05 -23.73
N ALA A 8 2.86 -16.10 -22.83
CA ALA A 8 3.52 -16.39 -21.57
C ALA A 8 2.51 -17.17 -20.71
N THR A 9 2.87 -18.40 -20.34
CA THR A 9 2.07 -19.19 -19.39
C THR A 9 2.17 -18.56 -18.01
N HIS A 10 1.08 -17.96 -17.56
CA HIS A 10 1.03 -17.27 -16.28
C HIS A 10 0.82 -18.28 -15.13
N THR A 11 1.86 -18.49 -14.33
CA THR A 11 1.78 -19.36 -13.15
C THR A 11 1.51 -18.52 -11.90
N PRO A 12 0.48 -18.83 -11.08
CA PRO A 12 0.30 -18.19 -9.78
C PRO A 12 1.57 -18.27 -8.92
N GLY A 13 1.87 -17.23 -8.17
CA GLY A 13 3.13 -17.16 -7.41
C GLY A 13 4.34 -16.74 -8.25
N LYS A 14 4.21 -16.53 -9.57
CA LYS A 14 5.32 -16.07 -10.42
C LYS A 14 5.00 -14.74 -11.07
N ALA A 15 6.01 -13.88 -11.15
CA ALA A 15 6.01 -12.74 -12.05
C ALA A 15 6.39 -13.21 -13.47
N THR A 16 5.80 -12.59 -14.48
CA THR A 16 6.10 -12.83 -15.90
C THR A 16 6.60 -11.55 -16.55
N VAL A 17 7.35 -11.68 -17.64
CA VAL A 17 7.80 -10.54 -18.45
C VAL A 17 7.36 -10.72 -19.91
N GLU A 18 6.77 -9.69 -20.47
CA GLU A 18 6.35 -9.62 -21.87
C GLU A 18 7.03 -8.43 -22.56
N TYR A 19 7.50 -8.61 -23.79
CA TYR A 19 8.11 -7.53 -24.56
C TYR A 19 7.14 -7.00 -25.61
N THR A 20 6.96 -5.69 -25.63
CA THR A 20 6.16 -5.01 -26.66
C THR A 20 6.99 -4.71 -27.91
N ASN A 21 6.32 -4.42 -29.03
CA ASN A 21 6.94 -4.02 -30.30
C ASN A 21 7.91 -2.82 -30.18
N HIS A 22 7.77 -1.98 -29.15
CA HIS A 22 8.63 -0.82 -28.90
C HIS A 22 9.77 -1.09 -27.91
N ARG A 23 10.11 -2.37 -27.68
CA ARG A 23 11.10 -2.82 -26.70
C ARG A 23 10.82 -2.33 -25.27
N VAL A 24 9.56 -2.08 -24.91
CA VAL A 24 9.19 -1.89 -23.50
C VAL A 24 8.88 -3.26 -22.91
N ALA A 25 9.51 -3.59 -21.78
CA ALA A 25 9.24 -4.80 -21.02
C ALA A 25 8.11 -4.56 -20.02
N ILE A 26 7.13 -5.45 -19.97
CA ILE A 26 6.00 -5.40 -19.05
C ILE A 26 6.14 -6.57 -18.09
N ILE A 27 6.44 -6.26 -16.83
CA ILE A 27 6.48 -7.22 -15.74
C ILE A 27 5.09 -7.29 -15.11
N ARG A 28 4.44 -8.44 -15.21
CA ARG A 28 3.16 -8.71 -14.53
C ARG A 28 3.41 -9.49 -13.26
N LEU A 29 2.89 -8.99 -12.13
CA LEU A 29 3.17 -9.56 -10.81
C LEU A 29 2.37 -10.82 -10.48
N GLY A 30 1.42 -11.25 -11.30
CA GLY A 30 0.61 -12.43 -11.01
C GLY A 30 -0.16 -12.91 -12.22
N ALA A 31 -0.87 -14.03 -12.04
CA ALA A 31 -1.65 -14.60 -13.12
C ALA A 31 -2.97 -13.85 -13.34
N PRO A 32 -3.51 -13.80 -14.58
CA PRO A 32 -4.86 -13.32 -14.83
C PRO A 32 -5.86 -14.04 -13.91
N GLY A 33 -6.66 -13.27 -13.16
CA GLY A 33 -7.63 -13.81 -12.19
C GLY A 33 -7.08 -14.10 -10.78
N GLU A 34 -5.78 -13.95 -10.54
CA GLU A 34 -5.22 -14.02 -9.18
C GLU A 34 -5.73 -12.85 -8.34
N SER A 35 -6.56 -13.15 -7.33
CA SER A 35 -7.23 -12.12 -6.52
C SER A 35 -6.32 -11.47 -5.47
N VAL A 36 -5.28 -12.17 -5.02
CA VAL A 36 -4.32 -11.70 -4.02
C VAL A 36 -2.92 -12.00 -4.50
N VAL A 37 -2.11 -10.94 -4.65
CA VAL A 37 -0.71 -11.05 -5.11
C VAL A 37 0.21 -10.66 -3.96
N THR A 38 0.92 -11.62 -3.37
CA THR A 38 1.91 -11.38 -2.32
C THR A 38 3.33 -11.47 -2.85
N LEU A 39 4.29 -10.82 -2.23
CA LEU A 39 5.71 -11.03 -2.51
C LEU A 39 6.22 -12.27 -1.77
N ASP A 40 5.68 -13.42 -2.13
CA ASP A 40 6.16 -14.72 -1.66
C ASP A 40 7.51 -15.09 -2.28
N ARG A 41 8.09 -16.21 -1.83
CA ARG A 41 9.42 -16.63 -2.27
C ARG A 41 9.49 -16.88 -3.78
N THR A 42 8.50 -17.58 -4.32
CA THR A 42 8.45 -17.92 -5.75
C THR A 42 8.40 -16.66 -6.61
N ARG A 43 7.64 -15.66 -6.17
CA ARG A 43 7.47 -14.40 -6.90
C ARG A 43 8.73 -13.56 -6.82
N ILE A 44 9.34 -13.48 -5.65
CA ILE A 44 10.64 -12.82 -5.44
C ILE A 44 11.74 -13.46 -6.31
N ASP A 45 11.83 -14.79 -6.36
CA ASP A 45 12.83 -15.48 -7.18
C ASP A 45 12.58 -15.25 -8.69
N SER A 46 11.31 -15.22 -9.13
CA SER A 46 10.98 -14.90 -10.53
C SER A 46 11.27 -13.45 -10.89
N LEU A 47 10.99 -12.48 -10.00
CA LEU A 47 11.33 -11.07 -10.19
C LEU A 47 12.83 -10.89 -10.29
N LYS A 48 13.61 -11.57 -9.43
CA LYS A 48 15.07 -11.55 -9.49
C LYS A 48 15.58 -12.04 -10.85
N ALA A 49 15.07 -13.18 -11.33
CA ALA A 49 15.47 -13.72 -12.63
C ALA A 49 15.16 -12.76 -13.79
N ILE A 50 13.96 -12.15 -13.78
CA ILE A 50 13.57 -11.14 -14.77
C ILE A 50 14.50 -9.92 -14.71
N VAL A 51 14.76 -9.38 -13.52
CA VAL A 51 15.62 -8.19 -13.37
C VAL A 51 17.05 -8.48 -13.84
N GLU A 52 17.61 -9.66 -13.55
CA GLU A 52 18.91 -10.08 -14.08
C GLU A 52 18.92 -10.17 -15.62
N GLU A 53 17.86 -10.72 -16.23
CA GLU A 53 17.71 -10.72 -17.69
C GLU A 53 17.71 -9.28 -18.24
N LEU A 54 16.93 -8.38 -17.63
CA LEU A 54 16.82 -6.98 -18.04
C LEU A 54 18.14 -6.21 -17.88
N LYS A 55 18.99 -6.56 -16.91
CA LYS A 55 20.34 -5.99 -16.80
C LYS A 55 21.23 -6.40 -17.99
N THR A 56 21.14 -7.65 -18.43
CA THR A 56 21.95 -8.15 -19.57
C THR A 56 21.46 -7.63 -20.92
N ARG A 57 20.15 -7.41 -21.07
CA ARG A 57 19.52 -6.91 -22.30
C ARG A 57 18.53 -5.78 -21.99
N PRO A 58 19.02 -4.57 -21.68
CA PRO A 58 18.16 -3.47 -21.29
C PRO A 58 17.06 -3.16 -22.32
N PRO A 59 15.79 -3.13 -21.91
CA PRO A 59 14.70 -2.65 -22.76
C PRO A 59 14.77 -1.12 -22.88
N LYS A 60 13.92 -0.55 -23.74
CA LYS A 60 13.74 0.91 -23.82
C LYS A 60 13.18 1.47 -22.50
N GLY A 61 12.37 0.69 -21.81
CA GLY A 61 11.82 0.98 -20.49
C GLY A 61 11.09 -0.25 -19.93
N VAL A 62 10.75 -0.18 -18.65
CA VAL A 62 10.08 -1.25 -17.91
C VAL A 62 8.79 -0.72 -17.31
N VAL A 63 7.72 -1.51 -17.41
CA VAL A 63 6.47 -1.30 -16.69
C VAL A 63 6.29 -2.46 -15.73
N ILE A 64 6.02 -2.19 -14.45
CA ILE A 64 5.59 -3.19 -13.48
C ILE A 64 4.10 -2.96 -13.23
N ILE A 65 3.26 -3.98 -13.40
CA ILE A 65 1.80 -3.89 -13.28
C ILE A 65 1.21 -5.10 -12.55
N GLY A 66 0.08 -4.89 -11.86
CA GLY A 66 -0.71 -5.96 -11.27
C GLY A 66 -1.49 -6.77 -12.31
N PRO A 67 -2.03 -7.95 -11.93
CA PRO A 67 -2.77 -8.80 -12.86
C PRO A 67 -4.17 -8.29 -13.22
N ASN A 68 -4.77 -7.42 -12.40
CA ASN A 68 -6.14 -6.93 -12.57
C ASN A 68 -6.35 -5.55 -11.92
N GLU A 69 -7.56 -5.00 -12.05
CA GLU A 69 -7.97 -3.67 -11.53
C GLU A 69 -8.01 -3.53 -10.01
N ASP A 70 -8.00 -4.64 -9.29
CA ASP A 70 -8.20 -4.65 -7.84
C ASP A 70 -6.88 -4.84 -7.07
N MET A 71 -5.87 -5.40 -7.72
CA MET A 71 -4.63 -5.83 -7.07
C MET A 71 -3.41 -5.43 -7.88
N PHE A 72 -2.50 -4.67 -7.25
CA PHE A 72 -1.11 -4.57 -7.68
C PHE A 72 -0.27 -5.58 -6.89
N THR A 73 -0.25 -5.41 -5.56
CA THR A 73 0.23 -6.42 -4.61
C THR A 73 -0.19 -6.08 -3.18
N ALA A 74 -0.50 -7.12 -2.41
CA ALA A 74 -0.83 -7.10 -0.99
C ALA A 74 0.41 -7.00 -0.07
N GLY A 75 1.62 -6.87 -0.63
CA GLY A 75 2.87 -6.79 0.12
C GLY A 75 3.47 -8.17 0.39
N ALA A 76 4.33 -8.26 1.41
CA ALA A 76 4.98 -9.51 1.80
C ALA A 76 3.96 -10.54 2.30
N ASP A 77 4.29 -11.83 2.17
CA ASP A 77 3.46 -12.90 2.73
C ASP A 77 3.48 -12.85 4.27
N ILE A 78 2.35 -12.47 4.86
CA ILE A 78 2.17 -12.35 6.30
C ILE A 78 2.26 -13.73 6.99
N ARG A 79 2.00 -14.84 6.28
CA ARG A 79 2.20 -16.19 6.83
C ARG A 79 3.67 -16.45 7.08
N ALA A 80 4.55 -16.08 6.15
CA ALA A 80 5.99 -16.20 6.33
C ALA A 80 6.49 -15.38 7.54
N ILE A 81 5.92 -14.19 7.77
CA ILE A 81 6.25 -13.34 8.94
C ILE A 81 5.95 -14.07 10.27
N LYS A 82 4.85 -14.82 10.32
CA LYS A 82 4.44 -15.56 11.52
C LYS A 82 5.49 -16.59 11.93
N GLU A 83 6.05 -17.31 10.97
CA GLU A 83 6.98 -18.44 11.19
C GLU A 83 8.41 -18.01 11.55
N ILE A 84 8.81 -16.76 11.27
CA ILE A 84 10.18 -16.30 11.53
C ILE A 84 10.40 -16.09 13.04
N SER A 85 11.20 -16.94 13.67
CA SER A 85 11.58 -16.84 15.09
C SER A 85 13.00 -16.31 15.32
N ASP A 86 13.83 -16.27 14.28
CA ASP A 86 15.20 -15.79 14.32
C ASP A 86 15.32 -14.39 13.69
N PRO A 87 15.81 -13.37 14.42
CA PRO A 87 15.96 -12.01 13.88
C PRO A 87 16.92 -11.94 12.68
N THR A 88 17.92 -12.83 12.60
CA THR A 88 18.89 -12.85 11.50
C THR A 88 18.25 -13.31 10.18
N VAL A 89 17.25 -14.20 10.26
CA VAL A 89 16.45 -14.62 9.10
C VAL A 89 15.61 -13.44 8.59
N GLY A 90 14.98 -12.69 9.50
CA GLY A 90 14.25 -11.48 9.14
C GLY A 90 15.13 -10.42 8.47
N GLU A 91 16.32 -10.17 9.02
CA GLU A 91 17.31 -9.26 8.41
C GLU A 91 17.73 -9.74 7.02
N LYS A 92 18.01 -11.03 6.85
CA LYS A 92 18.40 -11.60 5.54
C LYS A 92 17.30 -11.41 4.50
N ILE A 93 16.03 -11.68 4.84
CA ILE A 93 14.88 -11.47 3.94
C ILE A 93 14.77 -9.99 3.56
N ALA A 94 14.93 -9.07 4.52
CA ALA A 94 14.95 -7.64 4.24
C ALA A 94 16.05 -7.29 3.22
N ARG A 95 17.28 -7.78 3.43
CA ARG A 95 18.42 -7.53 2.54
C ARG A 95 18.18 -8.09 1.14
N GLU A 96 17.61 -9.28 1.01
CA GLU A 96 17.28 -9.88 -0.28
C GLU A 96 16.23 -9.03 -1.05
N GLY A 97 15.17 -8.60 -0.38
CA GLY A 97 14.16 -7.72 -0.98
C GLY A 97 14.73 -6.35 -1.36
N GLN A 98 15.54 -5.74 -0.49
CA GLN A 98 16.24 -4.48 -0.76
C GLN A 98 17.15 -4.59 -1.98
N HIS A 99 17.91 -5.68 -2.13
CA HIS A 99 18.80 -5.89 -3.28
C HIS A 99 18.04 -5.93 -4.61
N ILE A 100 16.92 -6.66 -4.67
CA ILE A 100 16.11 -6.73 -5.89
C ILE A 100 15.53 -5.34 -6.24
N PHE A 101 15.14 -4.56 -5.24
CA PHE A 101 14.59 -3.23 -5.48
C PHE A 101 15.67 -2.20 -5.83
N ASP A 102 16.87 -2.30 -5.23
CA ASP A 102 18.06 -1.54 -5.64
C ASP A 102 18.41 -1.86 -7.10
N ASP A 103 18.28 -3.13 -7.50
CA ASP A 103 18.53 -3.57 -8.87
C ASP A 103 17.50 -3.02 -9.87
N ILE A 104 16.21 -2.95 -9.49
CA ILE A 104 15.17 -2.27 -10.29
C ILE A 104 15.51 -0.79 -10.45
N GLU A 105 15.87 -0.12 -9.35
CA GLU A 105 16.24 1.31 -9.34
C GLU A 105 17.50 1.58 -10.18
N ALA A 106 18.41 0.61 -10.29
CA ALA A 106 19.65 0.71 -11.04
C ALA A 106 19.54 0.31 -12.53
N LEU A 107 18.37 -0.14 -13.00
CA LEU A 107 18.18 -0.50 -14.41
C LEU A 107 18.49 0.72 -15.31
N PRO A 108 19.24 0.56 -16.41
CA PRO A 108 19.65 1.67 -17.27
C PRO A 108 18.54 2.11 -18.24
N CYS A 109 17.28 2.15 -17.77
CA CYS A 109 16.10 2.53 -18.53
C CYS A 109 15.01 3.07 -17.61
N ILE A 110 13.99 3.74 -18.16
CA ILE A 110 12.89 4.28 -17.35
C ILE A 110 12.03 3.13 -16.82
N THR A 111 11.83 3.09 -15.51
CA THR A 111 10.96 2.13 -14.82
C THR A 111 9.66 2.81 -14.35
N VAL A 112 8.52 2.18 -14.60
CA VAL A 112 7.20 2.71 -14.26
C VAL A 112 6.40 1.69 -13.46
N SER A 113 6.05 2.03 -12.23
CA SER A 113 5.07 1.28 -11.46
C SER A 113 3.65 1.72 -11.87
N ALA A 114 2.91 0.82 -12.50
CA ALA A 114 1.53 0.98 -12.90
C ALA A 114 0.61 0.33 -11.85
N VAL A 115 0.24 1.11 -10.83
CA VAL A 115 -0.57 0.63 -9.70
C VAL A 115 -2.03 0.46 -10.14
N SER A 116 -2.40 -0.77 -10.47
CA SER A 116 -3.74 -1.13 -10.95
C SER A 116 -4.80 -1.09 -9.87
N GLY A 117 -4.45 -1.53 -8.65
CA GLY A 117 -5.36 -1.61 -7.50
C GLY A 117 -4.61 -1.45 -6.17
N ALA A 118 -4.85 -2.36 -5.22
CA ALA A 118 -4.18 -2.31 -3.92
C ALA A 118 -2.65 -2.51 -4.06
N CYS A 119 -1.87 -1.56 -3.56
CA CYS A 119 -0.39 -1.54 -3.55
C CYS A 119 0.10 -1.24 -2.13
N VAL A 120 0.32 -2.27 -1.33
CA VAL A 120 0.62 -2.08 0.09
C VAL A 120 1.91 -2.77 0.51
N GLY A 121 2.53 -2.24 1.55
CA GLY A 121 3.75 -2.78 2.14
C GLY A 121 4.89 -2.89 1.14
N GLY A 122 5.50 -4.07 1.04
CA GLY A 122 6.55 -4.38 0.05
C GLY A 122 6.18 -4.04 -1.40
N GLY A 123 4.89 -4.01 -1.75
CA GLY A 123 4.43 -3.53 -3.04
C GLY A 123 4.60 -2.03 -3.26
N CYS A 124 4.32 -1.24 -2.24
CA CYS A 124 4.61 0.18 -2.23
C CYS A 124 6.12 0.42 -2.22
N GLU A 125 6.91 -0.41 -1.53
CA GLU A 125 8.37 -0.32 -1.53
C GLU A 125 8.97 -0.60 -2.91
N MET A 126 8.45 -1.60 -3.64
CA MET A 126 8.80 -1.85 -5.04
C MET A 126 8.40 -0.68 -5.95
N ALA A 127 7.22 -0.12 -5.76
CA ALA A 127 6.77 1.06 -6.51
C ALA A 127 7.65 2.28 -6.25
N LEU A 128 8.18 2.42 -5.04
CA LEU A 128 9.13 3.48 -4.66
C LEU A 128 10.51 3.30 -5.31
N ALA A 129 10.89 2.07 -5.69
CA ALA A 129 12.13 1.79 -6.40
C ALA A 129 12.07 2.11 -7.90
N CYS A 130 10.87 2.29 -8.46
CA CYS A 130 10.71 2.72 -9.86
C CYS A 130 10.94 4.23 -10.03
N ASP A 131 11.22 4.71 -11.24
CA ASP A 131 11.35 6.14 -11.54
C ASP A 131 10.01 6.87 -11.38
N TYR A 132 8.96 6.29 -11.96
CA TYR A 132 7.60 6.84 -11.97
C TYR A 132 6.61 5.88 -11.32
N ARG A 133 5.60 6.47 -10.65
CA ARG A 133 4.42 5.75 -10.14
C ARG A 133 3.17 6.37 -10.72
N ILE A 134 2.37 5.59 -11.42
CA ILE A 134 1.02 5.98 -11.83
C ILE A 134 0.01 5.04 -11.16
N ILE A 135 -1.17 5.54 -10.85
CA ILE A 135 -2.20 4.78 -10.14
C ILE A 135 -3.55 4.90 -10.85
N SER A 136 -4.31 3.81 -10.89
CA SER A 136 -5.68 3.86 -11.40
C SER A 136 -6.59 4.65 -10.43
N ASP A 137 -7.66 5.26 -10.95
CA ASP A 137 -8.69 5.91 -10.15
C ASP A 137 -9.75 4.94 -9.60
N SER A 138 -9.53 3.62 -9.76
CA SER A 138 -10.40 2.57 -9.23
C SER A 138 -10.71 2.79 -7.74
N PRO A 139 -11.96 2.52 -7.30
CA PRO A 139 -12.32 2.51 -5.88
C PRO A 139 -11.55 1.50 -5.04
N ARG A 140 -10.84 0.54 -5.66
CA ARG A 140 -9.95 -0.40 -4.95
C ARG A 140 -8.52 0.10 -4.83
N SER A 141 -8.12 1.07 -5.67
CA SER A 141 -6.78 1.62 -5.65
C SER A 141 -6.45 2.31 -4.34
N VAL A 142 -5.35 1.84 -3.76
CA VAL A 142 -4.74 2.36 -2.54
C VAL A 142 -3.24 2.13 -2.61
N ILE A 143 -2.46 3.06 -2.07
CA ILE A 143 -1.01 2.90 -1.93
C ILE A 143 -0.52 3.32 -0.54
N GLY A 144 0.34 2.52 0.09
CA GLY A 144 0.96 2.90 1.37
C GLY A 144 1.68 1.77 2.10
N LEU A 145 2.13 2.08 3.32
CA LEU A 145 3.02 1.27 4.12
C LEU A 145 2.35 0.90 5.46
N PRO A 146 1.62 -0.24 5.56
CA PRO A 146 0.88 -0.65 6.75
C PRO A 146 1.70 -1.49 7.76
N GLU A 147 3.01 -1.66 7.57
CA GLU A 147 3.90 -2.56 8.32
C GLU A 147 3.81 -2.36 9.84
N THR A 148 3.71 -1.11 10.29
CA THR A 148 3.61 -0.78 11.72
C THR A 148 2.34 -1.33 12.37
N LYS A 149 1.29 -1.66 11.60
CA LYS A 149 0.08 -2.34 12.10
C LYS A 149 0.29 -3.83 12.33
N LEU A 150 1.32 -4.42 11.71
CA LEU A 150 1.74 -5.80 11.93
C LEU A 150 2.86 -5.90 12.97
N GLY A 151 3.25 -4.78 13.59
CA GLY A 151 4.35 -4.76 14.56
C GLY A 151 5.74 -4.84 13.93
N ILE A 152 5.86 -4.50 12.65
CA ILE A 152 7.14 -4.43 11.92
C ILE A 152 7.38 -3.05 11.32
N VAL A 153 8.56 -2.85 10.75
CA VAL A 153 8.94 -1.64 10.00
C VAL A 153 8.92 -1.95 8.49
N PRO A 154 8.80 -0.94 7.59
CA PRO A 154 9.12 -1.14 6.18
C PRO A 154 10.53 -1.73 6.05
N GLY A 155 10.67 -2.78 5.24
CA GLY A 155 11.86 -3.64 5.23
C GLY A 155 12.60 -3.70 3.90
N PHE A 156 11.99 -3.22 2.82
CA PHE A 156 12.52 -3.26 1.46
C PHE A 156 12.87 -1.87 0.93
N GLY A 157 13.22 -0.95 1.82
CA GLY A 157 13.68 0.41 1.53
C GLY A 157 12.59 1.48 1.66
N GLY A 158 11.40 1.15 2.14
CA GLY A 158 10.29 2.08 2.32
C GLY A 158 10.61 3.20 3.30
N SER A 159 11.32 2.90 4.40
CA SER A 159 11.75 3.93 5.36
C SER A 159 12.85 4.84 4.79
N GLN A 160 13.45 4.45 3.66
CA GLN A 160 14.54 5.17 3.01
C GLN A 160 14.09 5.96 1.78
N ARG A 161 13.33 5.35 0.87
CA ARG A 161 12.89 5.96 -0.39
C ARG A 161 11.75 6.95 -0.19
N LEU A 162 10.76 6.60 0.64
CA LEU A 162 9.60 7.46 0.87
C LEU A 162 9.93 8.86 1.41
N PRO A 163 10.72 9.04 2.49
CA PRO A 163 11.05 10.38 2.99
C PRO A 163 11.86 11.21 1.99
N ARG A 164 12.64 10.57 1.11
CA ARG A 164 13.38 11.24 0.05
C ARG A 164 12.46 11.68 -1.09
N LEU A 165 11.39 10.92 -1.35
CA LEU A 165 10.39 11.22 -2.38
C LEU A 165 9.43 12.34 -1.94
N ILE A 166 8.78 12.19 -0.78
CA ILE A 166 7.67 13.07 -0.36
C ILE A 166 7.99 13.98 0.84
N GLY A 167 9.23 13.93 1.33
CA GLY A 167 9.66 14.64 2.53
C GLY A 167 9.33 13.88 3.82
N LEU A 168 10.17 14.09 4.83
CA LEU A 168 10.13 13.40 6.11
C LEU A 168 8.78 13.51 6.83
N PRO A 169 8.11 14.68 6.96
CA PRO A 169 6.85 14.76 7.70
C PRO A 169 5.73 13.94 7.08
N ALA A 170 5.59 13.97 5.75
CA ALA A 170 4.56 13.22 5.03
C ALA A 170 4.87 11.72 5.03
N ALA A 171 6.14 11.34 4.89
CA ALA A 171 6.57 9.95 4.98
C ALA A 171 6.29 9.34 6.35
N LEU A 172 6.66 10.02 7.44
CA LEU A 172 6.39 9.53 8.79
C LEU A 172 4.89 9.44 9.09
N ASP A 173 4.09 10.37 8.58
CA ASP A 173 2.62 10.29 8.69
C ASP A 173 2.05 9.04 8.00
N ILE A 174 2.66 8.55 6.91
CA ILE A 174 2.27 7.29 6.25
C ILE A 174 2.80 6.08 7.03
N ILE A 175 4.11 6.01 7.26
CA ILE A 175 4.81 4.86 7.86
C ILE A 175 4.30 4.59 9.28
N LEU A 176 4.28 5.61 10.13
CA LEU A 176 4.00 5.45 11.56
C LEU A 176 2.54 5.19 11.88
N SER A 177 1.63 5.60 10.98
CA SER A 177 0.19 5.32 11.13
C SER A 177 -0.24 4.05 10.40
N GLY A 178 0.64 3.46 9.61
CA GLY A 178 0.34 2.27 8.83
C GLY A 178 -0.77 2.50 7.80
N LYS A 179 -0.92 3.73 7.28
CA LYS A 179 -2.10 4.09 6.46
C LYS A 179 -1.83 3.97 4.97
N THR A 180 -2.91 3.74 4.25
CA THR A 180 -2.93 3.77 2.79
C THR A 180 -3.63 5.04 2.30
N LEU A 181 -3.22 5.52 1.13
CA LEU A 181 -3.75 6.70 0.49
C LEU A 181 -4.55 6.33 -0.76
N ARG A 182 -5.70 6.98 -0.94
CA ARG A 182 -6.48 6.95 -2.18
C ARG A 182 -5.79 7.75 -3.29
N PRO A 183 -6.05 7.46 -4.58
CA PRO A 183 -5.32 8.04 -5.72
C PRO A 183 -5.14 9.56 -5.66
N LYS A 184 -6.23 10.31 -5.45
CA LYS A 184 -6.19 11.79 -5.35
C LYS A 184 -5.28 12.30 -4.24
N LYS A 185 -5.29 11.63 -3.07
CA LYS A 185 -4.46 12.03 -1.93
C LYS A 185 -3.00 11.60 -2.14
N ALA A 186 -2.76 10.43 -2.72
CA ALA A 186 -1.42 9.97 -3.09
C ALA A 186 -0.76 10.93 -4.09
N LEU A 187 -1.51 11.43 -5.09
CA LEU A 187 -1.03 12.42 -6.06
C LEU A 187 -0.69 13.74 -5.37
N LYS A 188 -1.59 14.23 -4.50
CA LYS A 188 -1.41 15.49 -3.78
C LYS A 188 -0.14 15.50 -2.92
N VAL A 189 0.20 14.39 -2.27
CA VAL A 189 1.41 14.30 -1.44
C VAL A 189 2.67 13.97 -2.24
N GLY A 190 2.56 13.67 -3.53
CA GLY A 190 3.68 13.31 -4.41
C GLY A 190 4.14 11.85 -4.30
N LEU A 191 3.33 10.97 -3.70
CA LEU A 191 3.62 9.53 -3.64
C LEU A 191 3.43 8.87 -5.01
N VAL A 192 2.49 9.39 -5.81
CA VAL A 192 2.30 9.01 -7.21
C VAL A 192 2.43 10.24 -8.09
N ASP A 193 2.87 10.03 -9.33
CA ASP A 193 3.15 11.06 -10.31
C ASP A 193 1.92 11.36 -11.20
N LYS A 194 1.00 10.39 -11.38
CA LYS A 194 -0.24 10.57 -12.17
C LYS A 194 -1.35 9.63 -11.71
N VAL A 195 -2.60 10.09 -11.84
CA VAL A 195 -3.82 9.27 -11.68
C VAL A 195 -4.48 9.14 -13.05
N VAL A 196 -4.88 7.93 -13.43
CA VAL A 196 -5.53 7.62 -14.72
C VAL A 196 -6.67 6.62 -14.53
N LYS A 197 -7.52 6.47 -15.54
CA LYS A 197 -8.50 5.37 -15.57
C LYS A 197 -7.78 4.03 -15.72
N PHE A 198 -8.37 2.95 -15.18
CA PHE A 198 -7.76 1.62 -15.25
C PHE A 198 -7.50 1.16 -16.69
N GLU A 199 -8.45 1.42 -17.60
CA GLU A 199 -8.36 1.04 -19.02
C GLU A 199 -7.20 1.75 -19.74
N GLN A 200 -6.75 2.89 -19.22
CA GLN A 200 -5.66 3.69 -19.78
C GLN A 200 -4.32 3.41 -19.08
N LEU A 201 -4.31 2.65 -17.99
CA LEU A 201 -3.17 2.53 -17.10
C LEU A 201 -1.95 1.94 -17.78
N GLU A 202 -2.09 0.76 -18.40
CA GLU A 202 -0.97 0.08 -19.05
C GLU A 202 -0.43 0.90 -20.23
N GLN A 203 -1.31 1.42 -21.09
CA GLN A 203 -0.92 2.26 -22.22
C GLN A 203 -0.16 3.51 -21.76
N THR A 204 -0.68 4.22 -20.76
CA THR A 204 -0.02 5.40 -20.18
C THR A 204 1.35 5.02 -19.60
N ALA A 205 1.46 3.89 -18.90
CA ALA A 205 2.73 3.42 -18.36
C ALA A 205 3.77 3.16 -19.45
N ARG A 206 3.36 2.54 -20.56
CA ARG A 206 4.22 2.28 -21.72
C ARG A 206 4.68 3.55 -22.40
N GLU A 207 3.81 4.55 -22.52
CA GLU A 207 4.18 5.85 -23.08
C GLU A 207 5.22 6.59 -22.22
N ILE A 208 5.11 6.50 -20.89
CA ILE A 208 6.12 7.04 -19.96
C ILE A 208 7.43 6.25 -20.07
N ALA A 209 7.36 4.92 -20.02
CA ALA A 209 8.53 4.03 -20.07
C ALA A 209 9.31 4.18 -21.38
N SER A 210 8.60 4.40 -22.49
CA SER A 210 9.22 4.64 -23.81
C SER A 210 9.74 6.05 -24.02
N GLY A 211 9.47 6.98 -23.07
CA GLY A 211 9.84 8.40 -23.15
C GLY A 211 8.92 9.26 -24.01
N SER A 212 7.87 8.69 -24.61
CA SER A 212 6.89 9.41 -25.44
C SER A 212 6.00 10.36 -24.64
N LEU A 213 5.74 10.05 -23.36
CA LEU A 213 4.99 10.89 -22.44
C LEU A 213 5.86 11.34 -21.27
N LYS A 214 6.07 12.66 -21.14
CA LYS A 214 6.80 13.26 -20.01
C LYS A 214 5.83 13.72 -18.92
N ILE A 215 6.06 13.29 -17.67
CA ILE A 215 5.25 13.70 -16.52
C ILE A 215 6.00 14.74 -15.68
N LYS A 216 5.31 15.83 -15.35
CA LYS A 216 5.80 16.81 -14.37
C LYS A 216 5.61 16.25 -12.97
N ARG A 217 6.73 16.00 -12.28
CA ARG A 217 6.73 15.44 -10.92
C ARG A 217 6.43 16.52 -9.88
N SER A 218 5.59 16.17 -8.91
CA SER A 218 5.45 16.98 -7.69
C SER A 218 6.70 16.84 -6.85
N ARG A 219 7.17 17.94 -6.26
CA ARG A 219 8.32 17.94 -5.34
C ARG A 219 7.84 18.37 -3.96
N PRO A 220 8.45 17.87 -2.87
CA PRO A 220 8.16 18.36 -1.53
C PRO A 220 8.32 19.88 -1.48
N GLY A 221 7.37 20.55 -0.82
CA GLY A 221 7.44 22.01 -0.64
C GLY A 221 8.70 22.43 0.14
N PHE A 222 9.06 23.71 0.06
CA PHE A 222 10.30 24.24 0.65
C PHE A 222 10.48 23.87 2.14
N VAL A 223 9.41 24.02 2.94
CA VAL A 223 9.41 23.67 4.37
C VAL A 223 9.66 22.18 4.59
N ALA A 224 9.00 21.31 3.83
CA ALA A 224 9.20 19.86 3.92
C ALA A 224 10.65 19.49 3.57
N ARG A 225 11.22 20.11 2.54
CA ARG A 225 12.62 19.93 2.16
C ARG A 225 13.58 20.39 3.25
N LEU A 226 13.33 21.54 3.88
CA LEU A 226 14.14 22.04 4.99
C LEU A 226 14.11 21.08 6.18
N LEU A 227 12.92 20.61 6.57
CA LEU A 227 12.74 19.64 7.65
C LEU A 227 13.37 18.28 7.36
N THR A 228 13.50 17.91 6.08
CA THR A 228 14.08 16.62 5.65
C THR A 228 15.59 16.68 5.48
N ASN A 229 16.13 17.79 5.01
CA ASN A 229 17.53 17.88 4.55
C ASN A 229 18.46 18.57 5.55
N THR A 230 17.95 19.20 6.60
CA THR A 230 18.78 19.82 7.65
C THR A 230 18.77 19.00 8.93
N GLY A 231 19.92 18.92 9.61
CA GLY A 231 20.03 18.22 10.90
C GLY A 231 19.05 18.79 11.93
N PHE A 232 19.01 20.12 12.07
CA PHE A 232 18.07 20.81 12.97
C PHE A 232 16.60 20.51 12.63
N GLY A 233 16.23 20.53 11.34
CA GLY A 233 14.89 20.19 10.89
C GLY A 233 14.48 18.76 11.29
N ARG A 234 15.40 17.80 11.14
CA ARG A 234 15.18 16.41 11.57
C ARG A 234 15.01 16.30 13.07
N THR A 235 15.79 17.03 13.87
CA THR A 235 15.65 17.05 15.34
C THR A 235 14.26 17.56 15.77
N ILE A 236 13.75 18.62 15.13
CA ILE A 236 12.40 19.13 15.40
C ILE A 236 11.34 18.06 15.07
N VAL A 237 11.43 17.45 13.88
CA VAL A 237 10.49 16.40 13.46
C VAL A 237 10.55 15.21 14.42
N LYS A 238 11.75 14.77 14.81
CA LYS A 238 11.96 13.69 15.79
C LYS A 238 11.25 13.98 17.10
N SER A 239 11.58 15.10 17.76
CA SER A 239 11.00 15.45 19.07
C SER A 239 9.48 15.55 19.04
N LYS A 240 8.91 16.16 18.00
CA LYS A 240 7.45 16.25 17.84
C LYS A 240 6.83 14.88 17.60
N THR A 241 7.46 14.05 16.79
CA THR A 241 6.95 12.72 16.44
C THR A 241 7.01 11.77 17.64
N GLU A 242 8.09 11.78 18.41
CA GLU A 242 8.23 10.98 19.64
C GLU A 242 7.14 11.31 20.65
N LYS A 243 6.82 12.59 20.86
CA LYS A 243 5.70 13.02 21.73
C LYS A 243 4.35 12.48 21.24
N VAL A 244 4.10 12.53 19.93
CA VAL A 244 2.87 12.00 19.32
C VAL A 244 2.81 10.48 19.44
N LEU A 245 3.93 9.80 19.18
CA LEU A 245 4.04 8.35 19.31
C LEU A 245 3.78 7.93 20.74
N MET A 246 4.47 8.49 21.74
CA MET A 246 4.24 8.15 23.14
C MET A 246 2.79 8.39 23.57
N LYS A 247 2.16 9.48 23.11
CA LYS A 247 0.74 9.72 23.42
C LYS A 247 -0.18 8.65 22.84
N LYS A 248 0.10 8.15 21.63
CA LYS A 248 -0.74 7.17 20.90
C LYS A 248 -0.44 5.72 21.27
N THR A 249 0.83 5.35 21.36
CA THR A 249 1.28 3.97 21.59
C THR A 249 1.42 3.65 23.08
N LYS A 250 1.52 4.67 23.94
CA LYS A 250 1.76 4.53 25.39
C LYS A 250 3.02 3.71 25.72
N GLY A 251 3.94 3.56 24.77
CA GLY A 251 5.15 2.76 24.91
C GLY A 251 4.97 1.26 24.62
N PHE A 252 3.75 0.77 24.35
CA PHE A 252 3.49 -0.67 24.15
C PHE A 252 3.76 -1.19 22.73
N TYR A 253 4.05 -0.29 21.78
CA TYR A 253 4.25 -0.68 20.38
C TYR A 253 5.67 -0.27 19.96
N PRO A 254 6.61 -1.23 19.84
CA PRO A 254 8.01 -0.93 19.54
C PRO A 254 8.26 -0.58 18.07
N ALA A 255 7.39 -1.02 17.15
CA ALA A 255 7.59 -0.83 15.71
C ALA A 255 7.55 0.63 15.23
N PRO A 256 6.60 1.50 15.66
CA PRO A 256 6.62 2.90 15.23
C PRO A 256 7.87 3.68 15.67
N PRO A 257 8.35 3.59 16.93
CA PRO A 257 9.65 4.16 17.31
C PRO A 257 10.82 3.60 16.49
N ALA A 258 10.87 2.28 16.25
CA ALA A 258 11.92 1.66 15.43
C ALA A 258 11.90 2.18 13.97
N ALA A 259 10.71 2.36 13.39
CA ALA A 259 10.56 2.92 12.04
C ALA A 259 11.02 4.39 11.98
N LEU A 260 10.74 5.19 13.01
CA LEU A 260 11.22 6.56 13.11
C LEU A 260 12.75 6.59 13.17
N GLU A 261 13.36 5.75 14.01
CA GLU A 261 14.81 5.64 14.14
C GLU A 261 15.46 5.24 12.81
N ALA A 262 14.99 4.16 12.16
CA ALA A 262 15.53 3.68 10.90
C ALA A 262 15.45 4.74 9.78
N THR A 263 14.33 5.47 9.73
CA THR A 263 14.13 6.57 8.78
C THR A 263 15.15 7.69 8.99
N LEU A 264 15.31 8.15 10.24
CA LEU A 264 16.23 9.25 10.57
C LEU A 264 17.68 8.85 10.37
N TYR A 265 18.06 7.65 10.83
CA TYR A 265 19.41 7.10 10.68
C TYR A 265 19.85 7.12 9.22
N GLY A 266 19.00 6.63 8.32
CA GLY A 266 19.33 6.61 6.90
C GLY A 266 19.35 7.99 6.23
N LEU A 267 18.56 8.96 6.69
CA LEU A 267 18.66 10.34 6.21
C LEU A 267 19.97 11.01 6.66
N GLU A 268 20.50 10.65 7.83
CA GLU A 268 21.75 11.16 8.38
C GLU A 268 22.99 10.50 7.80
N ARG A 269 22.98 9.16 7.66
CA ARG A 269 24.15 8.36 7.23
C ARG A 269 24.16 8.02 5.75
N GLY A 270 23.09 8.33 5.03
CA GLY A 270 22.94 8.00 3.60
C GLY A 270 22.19 6.70 3.37
N ILE A 271 21.75 6.49 2.13
CA ILE A 271 20.80 5.43 1.77
C ILE A 271 21.36 4.02 2.01
N LYS A 272 22.64 3.77 1.70
CA LYS A 272 23.28 2.46 1.87
C LYS A 272 23.29 2.00 3.33
N GLU A 273 23.69 2.87 4.25
CA GLU A 273 23.68 2.58 5.68
C GLU A 273 22.25 2.57 6.25
N GLY A 274 21.36 3.41 5.71
CA GLY A 274 19.93 3.39 6.02
C GLY A 274 19.28 2.05 5.73
N LEU A 275 19.51 1.47 4.55
CA LEU A 275 18.97 0.15 4.16
C LEU A 275 19.50 -0.96 5.07
N LYS A 276 20.78 -0.95 5.44
CA LYS A 276 21.34 -1.91 6.41
C LYS A 276 20.68 -1.78 7.78
N ASN A 277 20.49 -0.56 8.27
CA ASN A 277 19.84 -0.31 9.55
C ASN A 277 18.35 -0.70 9.53
N GLU A 278 17.65 -0.41 8.44
CA GLU A 278 16.27 -0.82 8.21
C GLU A 278 16.11 -2.35 8.24
N ALA A 279 17.02 -3.08 7.57
CA ALA A 279 17.01 -4.55 7.58
C ALA A 279 17.21 -5.12 9.00
N LYS A 280 18.15 -4.56 9.76
CA LYS A 280 18.36 -4.91 11.18
C LYS A 280 17.13 -4.58 12.02
N ALA A 281 16.49 -3.45 11.78
CA ALA A 281 15.27 -3.06 12.48
C ALA A 281 14.13 -4.04 12.18
N LEU A 282 13.94 -4.45 10.91
CA LEU A 282 12.96 -5.48 10.56
C LEU A 282 13.25 -6.80 11.29
N GLY A 283 14.50 -7.28 11.23
CA GLY A 283 14.92 -8.51 11.91
C GLY A 283 14.62 -8.48 13.41
N ARG A 284 14.89 -7.36 14.09
CA ARG A 284 14.53 -7.21 15.52
C ARG A 284 13.03 -7.20 15.75
N MET A 285 12.26 -6.49 14.93
CA MET A 285 10.83 -6.30 15.15
C MET A 285 10.00 -7.56 14.84
N ILE A 286 10.40 -8.33 13.83
CA ILE A 286 9.62 -9.48 13.34
C ILE A 286 9.49 -10.62 14.38
N VAL A 287 10.41 -10.68 15.33
CA VAL A 287 10.45 -11.69 16.40
C VAL A 287 9.83 -11.20 17.71
N THR A 288 9.42 -9.93 17.79
CA THR A 288 8.82 -9.36 19.02
C THR A 288 7.47 -9.99 19.34
N PRO A 289 7.11 -10.14 20.63
CA PRO A 289 5.80 -10.66 21.01
C PRO A 289 4.66 -9.78 20.49
N GLU A 290 4.86 -8.46 20.38
CA GLU A 290 3.87 -7.52 19.82
C GLU A 290 3.63 -7.80 18.34
N CYS A 291 4.68 -8.05 17.54
CA CYS A 291 4.53 -8.47 16.15
C CYS A 291 3.74 -9.77 16.05
N LYS A 292 4.09 -10.79 16.86
CA LYS A 292 3.38 -12.08 16.85
C LYS A 292 1.90 -11.93 17.22
N ALA A 293 1.58 -11.11 18.22
CA ALA A 293 0.22 -10.82 18.61
C ALA A 293 -0.57 -10.07 17.52
N LEU A 294 0.03 -9.05 16.90
CA LEU A 294 -0.62 -8.26 15.84
C LEU A 294 -0.83 -9.06 14.55
N VAL A 295 0.12 -9.92 14.18
CA VAL A 295 -0.03 -10.86 13.07
C VAL A 295 -1.14 -11.86 13.34
N ASN A 296 -1.24 -12.38 14.58
CA ASN A 296 -2.35 -13.24 14.95
C ASN A 296 -3.71 -12.51 14.86
N LEU A 297 -3.78 -11.28 15.38
CA LEU A 297 -4.98 -10.45 15.29
C LEU A 297 -5.38 -10.16 13.84
N PHE A 298 -4.41 -9.98 12.94
CA PHE A 298 -4.66 -9.83 11.51
C PHE A 298 -5.37 -11.06 10.93
N PHE A 299 -4.86 -12.28 11.20
CA PHE A 299 -5.47 -13.51 10.69
C PHE A 299 -6.88 -13.72 11.26
N LEU A 300 -7.08 -13.50 12.56
CA LEU A 300 -8.41 -13.56 13.18
C LEU A 300 -9.38 -12.56 12.53
N THR A 301 -8.90 -11.35 12.23
CA THR A 301 -9.71 -10.33 11.55
C THR A 301 -10.08 -10.73 10.13
N GLU A 302 -9.14 -11.32 9.37
CA GLU A 302 -9.40 -11.79 8.01
C GLU A 302 -10.34 -13.00 7.98
N GLU A 303 -10.23 -13.91 8.95
CA GLU A 303 -11.15 -15.04 9.13
C GLU A 303 -12.58 -14.55 9.38
N VAL A 304 -12.77 -13.63 10.33
CA VAL A 304 -14.08 -13.03 10.63
C VAL A 304 -14.65 -12.29 9.41
N LYS A 305 -13.82 -11.55 8.66
CA LYS A 305 -14.25 -10.92 7.40
C LYS A 305 -14.63 -11.96 6.34
N GLY A 306 -13.93 -13.09 6.28
CA GLY A 306 -14.24 -14.21 5.40
C GLY A 306 -15.65 -14.75 5.65
N LEU A 307 -15.99 -14.98 6.92
CA LEU A 307 -17.34 -15.37 7.34
C LEU A 307 -18.39 -14.34 6.90
N GLY A 308 -18.12 -13.05 7.10
CA GLY A 308 -19.02 -11.97 6.69
C GLY A 308 -19.24 -11.89 5.16
N LYS A 309 -18.18 -12.13 4.36
CA LYS A 309 -18.29 -12.15 2.89
C LYS A 309 -19.14 -13.33 2.40
N ALA A 310 -19.03 -14.49 3.04
CA ALA A 310 -19.86 -15.65 2.72
C ALA A 310 -21.34 -15.35 2.98
N ALA A 311 -21.65 -14.75 4.14
CA ALA A 311 -23.02 -14.39 4.51
C ALA A 311 -23.63 -13.27 3.62
N ARG A 312 -22.82 -12.33 3.13
CA ARG A 312 -23.31 -11.16 2.36
C ARG A 312 -24.09 -11.53 1.09
N LYS A 313 -23.88 -12.72 0.53
CA LYS A 313 -24.62 -13.18 -0.67
C LYS A 313 -26.11 -13.40 -0.40
N GLU A 314 -26.53 -13.54 0.86
CA GLU A 314 -27.91 -13.88 1.23
C GLU A 314 -28.77 -12.67 1.65
N VAL A 315 -28.19 -11.48 1.82
CA VAL A 315 -28.85 -10.35 2.55
C VAL A 315 -29.43 -9.27 1.62
N ALA A 316 -29.12 -9.30 0.32
CA ALA A 316 -29.58 -8.29 -0.64
C ALA A 316 -31.08 -8.47 -0.97
N SER A 317 -31.95 -8.09 -0.02
CA SER A 317 -33.43 -8.05 -0.06
C SER A 317 -34.05 -8.18 1.35
N THR A 318 -33.24 -8.27 2.41
CA THR A 318 -33.74 -8.41 3.78
C THR A 318 -34.41 -7.14 4.28
N TYR A 319 -35.57 -7.29 4.94
CA TYR A 319 -36.23 -6.25 5.70
C TYR A 319 -35.74 -6.27 7.15
N GLY A 320 -35.21 -5.14 7.63
CA GLY A 320 -34.79 -4.96 9.01
C GLY A 320 -35.69 -3.97 9.74
N LEU A 321 -36.28 -4.38 10.86
CA LEU A 321 -36.96 -3.47 11.79
C LEU A 321 -35.98 -3.10 12.92
N VAL A 322 -35.66 -1.82 13.03
CA VAL A 322 -34.85 -1.25 14.11
C VAL A 322 -35.78 -0.52 15.07
N ILE A 323 -35.85 -1.00 16.32
CA ILE A 323 -36.67 -0.41 17.38
C ILE A 323 -35.77 0.48 18.24
N GLY A 324 -36.07 1.78 18.25
CA GLY A 324 -35.30 2.86 18.83
C GLY A 324 -34.50 3.62 17.77
N ALA A 325 -34.69 4.93 17.68
CA ALA A 325 -34.03 5.89 16.80
C ALA A 325 -32.95 6.73 17.49
N GLY A 326 -32.59 6.37 18.73
CA GLY A 326 -31.42 6.92 19.42
C GLY A 326 -30.10 6.58 18.72
N THR A 327 -28.97 6.97 19.32
CA THR A 327 -27.63 6.89 18.71
C THR A 327 -27.28 5.52 18.11
N MET A 328 -27.55 4.43 18.84
CA MET A 328 -27.25 3.07 18.36
C MET A 328 -28.21 2.62 17.26
N GLY A 329 -29.51 2.90 17.40
CA GLY A 329 -30.51 2.50 16.42
C GLY A 329 -30.34 3.23 15.10
N ALA A 330 -30.06 4.54 15.14
CA ALA A 330 -29.67 5.30 13.96
C ALA A 330 -28.39 4.73 13.30
N GLY A 331 -27.39 4.33 14.09
CA GLY A 331 -26.17 3.70 13.58
C GLY A 331 -26.43 2.36 12.88
N ILE A 332 -27.25 1.49 13.48
CA ILE A 332 -27.63 0.18 12.92
C ILE A 332 -28.45 0.38 11.64
N ALA A 333 -29.47 1.24 11.70
CA ALA A 333 -30.31 1.54 10.55
C ALA A 333 -29.50 2.11 9.38
N GLY A 334 -28.61 3.06 9.66
CA GLY A 334 -27.69 3.61 8.67
C GLY A 334 -26.79 2.54 8.03
N LEU A 335 -26.21 1.63 8.83
CA LEU A 335 -25.37 0.55 8.32
C LEU A 335 -26.14 -0.43 7.42
N LEU A 336 -27.37 -0.80 7.82
CA LEU A 336 -28.24 -1.67 7.03
C LEU A 336 -28.64 -1.00 5.71
N SER A 337 -29.01 0.28 5.73
CA SER A 337 -29.30 1.06 4.52
C SER A 337 -28.09 1.14 3.58
N GLN A 338 -26.88 1.37 4.10
CA GLN A 338 -25.65 1.38 3.29
C GLN A 338 -25.36 0.03 2.60
N ASN A 339 -25.87 -1.07 3.15
CA ASN A 339 -25.76 -2.40 2.58
C ASN A 339 -26.99 -2.82 1.78
N LYS A 340 -27.82 -1.85 1.35
CA LYS A 340 -29.01 -2.07 0.50
C LYS A 340 -30.09 -2.96 1.14
N CYS A 341 -30.19 -2.97 2.48
CA CYS A 341 -31.32 -3.57 3.18
C CYS A 341 -32.49 -2.58 3.24
N ASN A 342 -33.72 -3.09 3.23
CA ASN A 342 -34.91 -2.27 3.48
C ASN A 342 -35.06 -2.11 4.99
N VAL A 343 -34.96 -0.88 5.51
CA VAL A 343 -34.94 -0.64 6.96
C VAL A 343 -36.16 0.16 7.39
N ILE A 344 -36.88 -0.36 8.38
CA ILE A 344 -37.94 0.36 9.09
C ILE A 344 -37.36 0.80 10.43
N LEU A 345 -37.32 2.11 10.67
CA LEU A 345 -36.92 2.67 11.96
C LEU A 345 -38.17 3.07 12.74
N LYS A 346 -38.33 2.53 13.95
CA LYS A 346 -39.47 2.81 14.83
C LYS A 346 -39.00 3.41 16.14
N ASP A 347 -39.65 4.47 16.61
CA ASP A 347 -39.47 4.99 17.97
C ASP A 347 -40.85 5.36 18.56
N ARG A 348 -40.84 5.88 19.79
CA ARG A 348 -42.03 6.29 20.55
C ARG A 348 -42.60 7.63 20.08
N THR A 349 -41.75 8.54 19.62
CA THR A 349 -42.15 9.90 19.23
C THR A 349 -41.56 10.30 17.87
N ASP A 350 -42.26 11.16 17.15
CA ASP A 350 -41.80 11.68 15.85
C ASP A 350 -40.51 12.51 16.00
N ALA A 351 -40.36 13.23 17.12
CA ALA A 351 -39.17 14.03 17.39
C ALA A 351 -37.90 13.17 17.52
N ASP A 352 -38.00 11.96 18.08
CA ASP A 352 -36.87 11.04 18.19
C ASP A 352 -36.54 10.39 16.84
N LEU A 353 -37.57 10.08 16.04
CA LEU A 353 -37.40 9.62 14.66
C LEU A 353 -36.68 10.66 13.80
N GLU A 354 -37.07 11.93 13.86
CA GLU A 354 -36.43 13.01 13.10
C GLU A 354 -34.95 13.16 13.46
N LYS A 355 -34.61 13.09 14.76
CA LYS A 355 -33.21 13.11 15.21
C LYS A 355 -32.41 11.92 14.68
N GLY A 356 -32.99 10.73 14.76
CA GLY A 356 -32.37 9.50 14.25
C GLY A 356 -32.12 9.56 12.74
N VAL A 357 -33.13 9.96 11.96
CA VAL A 357 -33.02 10.17 10.51
C VAL A 357 -32.00 11.26 10.19
N GLY A 358 -31.97 12.35 10.94
CA GLY A 358 -30.97 13.41 10.80
C GLY A 358 -29.53 12.92 11.00
N HIS A 359 -29.32 12.02 11.97
CA HIS A 359 -28.03 11.35 12.18
C HIS A 359 -27.65 10.50 10.97
N ILE A 360 -28.57 9.64 10.52
CA ILE A 360 -28.35 8.75 9.36
C ILE A 360 -27.98 9.56 8.11
N LYS A 361 -28.75 10.61 7.79
CA LYS A 361 -28.47 11.48 6.64
C LYS A 361 -27.08 12.11 6.70
N ARG A 362 -26.68 12.59 7.89
CA ARG A 362 -25.35 13.20 8.10
C ARG A 362 -24.21 12.21 7.92
N ASP A 363 -24.41 10.94 8.29
CA ASP A 363 -23.38 9.92 8.13
C ASP A 363 -23.34 9.40 6.69
N LEU A 364 -24.48 9.22 6.04
CA LEU A 364 -24.56 8.91 4.61
C LEU A 364 -23.93 10.00 3.75
N SER A 365 -24.11 11.28 4.08
CA SER A 365 -23.49 12.38 3.33
C SER A 365 -21.95 12.39 3.41
N LYS A 366 -21.35 11.71 4.39
CA LYS A 366 -19.90 11.53 4.49
C LYS A 366 -19.40 10.38 3.61
N VAL A 367 -20.29 9.48 3.16
CA VAL A 367 -19.97 8.34 2.30
C VAL A 367 -20.22 8.73 0.84
N LYS A 368 -19.15 9.10 0.13
CA LYS A 368 -19.18 9.66 -1.25
C LYS A 368 -19.82 8.81 -2.36
N HIS A 369 -20.30 7.61 -2.06
CA HIS A 369 -20.80 6.64 -3.06
C HIS A 369 -22.29 6.28 -2.91
N LEU A 370 -23.03 6.94 -2.02
CA LEU A 370 -24.42 6.58 -1.70
C LEU A 370 -25.40 7.77 -1.73
N SER A 371 -25.04 8.90 -2.32
CA SER A 371 -25.94 10.07 -2.37
C SER A 371 -27.19 9.90 -3.24
N GLU A 372 -27.35 8.75 -3.90
CA GLU A 372 -28.46 8.46 -4.82
C GLU A 372 -29.20 7.15 -4.50
N ALA A 373 -28.94 6.54 -3.34
CA ALA A 373 -29.67 5.36 -2.84
C ALA A 373 -30.36 5.72 -1.52
#